data_AF-A0A447PA52-F1
#
_entry.id   AF-A0A447PA52-F1
#
_cell.length_a   1.000
_cell.length_b   1.000
_cell.length_c   1.000
_cell.angle_alpha   90.00
_cell.angle_beta   90.00
_cell.angle_gamma   90.00
#
_symmetry.space_group_name_H-M   'P 1'
#
loop_
_entity.id
_entity.type
_entity.pdbx_description
1 polymer ?
#
loop_
_entity_poly.entity_id
_entity_poly.type
_entity_poly.pdbx_seq_one_letter_code
_entity_poly.pdbx_strand_id
1 'polypeptide(L)' 'MAIWGMIESRDVMLFISYSGGAKELDLIIPRLEDKSVALLAMTGKPHSPLGRAAKPFWIFPSSVKPARCIWRRHPVPSIR' A
#
# COMPACT_ATOMS: atom_id res chain seq x y z
N MET A 1 12.29 20.81 3.80
CA MET A 1 12.61 20.51 2.39
C MET A 1 11.91 19.21 2.06
N ALA A 2 10.74 19.29 1.45
CA ALA A 2 9.77 18.21 1.52
C ALA A 2 10.01 17.18 0.41
N ILE A 3 9.78 15.91 0.73
CA ILE A 3 9.70 14.73 -0.15
C ILE A 3 8.96 14.96 -1.49
N TRP A 4 8.16 16.02 -1.59
CA TRP A 4 7.47 16.49 -2.79
C TRP A 4 8.36 17.01 -3.91
N GLY A 5 9.62 17.38 -3.62
CA GLY A 5 10.58 17.79 -4.64
C GLY A 5 11.20 16.63 -5.43
N MET A 6 11.03 15.39 -4.95
CA MET A 6 11.58 14.18 -5.57
C MET A 6 10.57 13.40 -6.41
N ILE A 7 9.29 13.79 -6.39
CA ILE A 7 8.22 13.09 -7.11
C ILE A 7 7.90 13.84 -8.39
N GLU A 8 8.22 13.20 -9.50
CA GLU A 8 7.93 13.64 -10.86
C GLU A 8 6.75 12.84 -11.46
N SER A 9 6.10 13.38 -12.48
CA SER A 9 4.92 12.74 -13.12
C SER A 9 5.21 11.37 -13.75
N ARG A 10 6.48 11.01 -13.92
CA ARG A 10 6.93 9.69 -14.41
C ARG A 10 7.09 8.65 -13.31
N ASP A 11 7.03 9.07 -12.05
CA ASP A 11 7.20 8.15 -10.93
C ASP A 11 5.93 7.34 -10.69
N VAL A 12 6.12 6.16 -10.12
CA VAL A 12 5.03 5.27 -9.71
C VAL A 12 5.03 5.18 -8.20
N MET A 13 3.91 5.53 -7.58
CA MET A 13 3.74 5.42 -6.14
C MET A 13 2.97 4.14 -5.80
N LEU A 14 3.58 3.28 -4.97
CA LEU A 14 2.98 2.05 -4.48
C LEU A 14 2.51 2.22 -3.03
N PHE A 15 1.21 2.07 -2.80
CA PHE A 15 0.62 2.04 -1.46
C PHE A 15 0.27 0.62 -1.03
N ILE A 16 0.73 0.21 0.15
CA ILE A 16 0.44 -1.11 0.73
C ILE A 16 -0.32 -0.89 2.03
N SER A 17 -1.61 -1.26 2.06
CA SER A 17 -2.43 -1.14 3.27
C SER A 17 -3.57 -2.15 3.25
N TYR A 18 -3.64 -3.00 4.27
CA TYR A 18 -4.69 -4.02 4.35
C TYR A 18 -6.10 -3.42 4.54
N SER A 19 -6.23 -2.42 5.41
CA SER A 19 -7.51 -1.73 5.65
C SER A 19 -7.82 -0.70 4.56
N GLY A 20 -6.79 -0.12 3.96
CA GLY A 20 -6.87 0.87 2.88
C GLY A 20 -7.67 2.13 3.22
N GLY A 21 -7.77 2.46 4.52
CA GLY A 21 -8.56 3.57 5.06
C GLY A 21 -7.77 4.50 5.98
N ALA A 22 -6.47 4.68 5.72
CA ALA A 22 -5.65 5.62 6.49
C ALA A 22 -6.01 7.06 6.11
N LYS A 23 -6.28 7.91 7.11
CA LYS A 23 -6.66 9.33 6.91
C LYS A 23 -5.60 10.16 6.20
N GLU A 24 -4.34 9.74 6.28
CA GLU A 24 -3.22 10.39 5.59
C GLU A 24 -3.35 10.26 4.07
N LEU A 25 -4.00 9.20 3.58
CA LEU A 25 -4.23 8.97 2.15
C LEU A 25 -5.15 10.02 1.56
N ASP A 26 -6.14 10.51 2.32
CA ASP A 26 -7.08 11.54 1.86
C ASP A 26 -6.36 12.86 1.55
N LEU A 27 -5.21 13.12 2.17
CA LEU A 27 -4.38 14.32 1.92
C LEU A 27 -3.32 14.09 0.84
N ILE A 28 -2.88 12.85 0.66
CA ILE A 28 -1.80 12.49 -0.26
C ILE A 28 -2.33 12.19 -1.66
N ILE A 29 -3.44 11.44 -1.77
CA ILE A 29 -4.03 11.01 -3.05
C ILE A 29 -4.33 12.19 -3.98
N PRO A 30 -5.05 13.25 -3.56
CA PRO A 30 -5.38 14.35 -4.46
C PRO A 30 -4.13 15.06 -5.00
N ARG A 31 -3.08 15.17 -4.18
CA ARG A 31 -1.82 15.80 -4.57
C ARG A 31 -1.02 14.98 -5.59
N LEU A 32 -1.19 13.65 -5.58
CA LEU A 32 -0.57 12.76 -6.57
C LEU A 32 -1.36 12.77 -7.88
N GLU A 33 -2.68 12.85 -7.80
CA GLU A 33 -3.56 13.03 -8.96
C GLU A 33 -3.26 14.37 -9.65
N ASP A 34 -3.12 15.47 -8.89
CA ASP A 34 -2.74 16.80 -9.41
C ASP A 34 -1.40 16.77 -10.16
N LYS A 35 -0.46 15.93 -9.70
CA LYS A 35 0.86 15.75 -10.33
C LYS A 35 0.86 14.71 -11.47
N SER A 36 -0.28 14.09 -11.76
CA SER A 36 -0.44 13.00 -12.74
C SER A 36 0.50 11.81 -12.48
N VAL A 37 0.77 11.51 -11.21
CA VAL A 37 1.64 10.40 -10.79
C VAL A 37 0.83 9.10 -10.80
N ALA A 38 1.40 8.03 -11.34
CA ALA A 38 0.73 6.74 -11.37
C ALA A 38 0.64 6.14 -9.96
N LEU A 39 -0.59 5.82 -9.53
CA LEU A 39 -0.85 5.29 -8.19
C LEU A 39 -1.27 3.81 -8.26
N LEU A 40 -0.39 2.95 -7.77
CA LEU A 40 -0.62 1.52 -7.62
C LEU A 40 -0.95 1.24 -6.14
N ALA A 41 -1.97 0.44 -5.87
CA ALA A 41 -2.25 0.03 -4.49
C ALA A 41 -2.42 -1.48 -4.35
N MET A 42 -2.00 -1.98 -3.19
CA MET A 42 -2.27 -3.31 -2.72
C MET A 42 -3.09 -3.23 -1.42
N THR A 43 -4.35 -3.67 -1.48
CA THR A 43 -5.29 -3.59 -0.35
C THR A 43 -6.06 -4.88 -0.16
N GLY A 44 -6.41 -5.22 1.09
CA GLY A 44 -7.30 -6.33 1.38
C GLY A 44 -8.78 -5.99 1.15
N LYS A 45 -9.10 -4.70 0.95
CA LYS A 45 -10.46 -4.18 0.80
C LYS A 45 -10.56 -3.33 -0.47
N PRO A 46 -11.11 -3.85 -1.59
CA PRO A 46 -11.17 -3.12 -2.86
C PRO A 46 -12.03 -1.85 -2.79
N HIS A 47 -13.05 -1.83 -1.93
CA HIS A 47 -13.94 -0.68 -1.76
C HIS A 47 -13.43 0.37 -0.76
N SER A 48 -12.23 0.20 -0.20
CA SER A 48 -11.62 1.19 0.69
C SER A 48 -11.23 2.46 -0.07
N PRO A 49 -11.01 3.59 0.63
CA PRO A 49 -10.51 4.83 0.00
C PRO A 49 -9.31 4.59 -0.92
N LEU A 50 -8.34 3.79 -0.47
CA LEU A 50 -7.17 3.43 -1.26
C LEU A 50 -7.49 2.61 -2.52
N GLY A 51 -8.40 1.63 -2.40
CA GLY A 51 -8.77 0.76 -3.53
C GLY A 51 -9.56 1.50 -4.61
N ARG A 52 -10.28 2.57 -4.26
CA ARG A 52 -10.99 3.42 -5.24
C ARG A 52 -10.07 4.39 -5.97
N ALA A 53 -9.05 4.90 -5.27
CA ALA A 53 -8.11 5.88 -5.82
C ALA A 53 -7.05 5.24 -6.73
N ALA A 54 -6.65 4.00 -6.47
CA ALA A 54 -5.59 3.34 -7.22
C ALA A 54 -6.08 2.70 -8.53
N LYS A 55 -5.32 2.89 -9.61
CA LYS A 55 -5.56 2.27 -10.91
C LYS A 55 -4.22 1.92 -11.56
N PRO A 56 -3.86 0.62 -11.71
CA PRO A 56 -4.53 -0.59 -11.22
C PRO A 56 -4.39 -0.80 -9.71
N PHE A 57 -5.19 -1.68 -9.11
CA PHE A 57 -5.03 -2.12 -7.71
C PHE A 57 -5.07 -3.64 -7.59
N TRP A 58 -4.29 -4.19 -6.66
CA TRP A 58 -4.21 -5.61 -6.37
C TRP A 58 -4.90 -5.93 -5.05
N ILE A 59 -5.79 -6.92 -5.07
CA ILE A 59 -6.48 -7.38 -3.86
C ILE A 59 -5.65 -8.47 -3.21
N PHE A 60 -5.24 -8.28 -1.97
CA PHE A 60 -4.74 -9.40 -1.17
C PHE A 60 -5.90 -10.34 -0.85
N PRO A 61 -5.90 -11.61 -1.30
CA PRO A 61 -6.91 -12.56 -0.86
C PRO A 61 -6.75 -12.76 0.65
N SER A 62 -7.75 -12.30 1.41
CA SER A 62 -7.81 -12.50 2.87
C SER A 62 -7.96 -13.97 3.28
N SER A 63 -8.24 -14.86 2.32
CA SER A 63 -8.17 -16.31 2.51
C SER A 63 -6.73 -16.80 2.48
N VAL A 64 -5.95 -16.35 3.48
CA VAL A 64 -4.87 -17.18 3.98
C VAL A 64 -5.58 -18.30 4.73
N LYS A 65 -5.93 -19.41 4.06
CA LYS A 65 -5.90 -20.69 4.78
C LYS A 65 -4.55 -20.68 5.47
N PRO A 66 -4.43 -20.94 6.78
CA PRO A 66 -3.13 -21.04 7.39
C PRO A 66 -2.35 -22.06 6.57
N ALA A 67 -1.49 -21.56 5.68
CA ALA A 67 -0.55 -22.38 4.97
C ALA A 67 0.30 -22.87 6.12
N ARG A 68 0.07 -24.10 6.52
CA ARG A 68 0.81 -24.77 7.58
C ARG A 68 2.27 -24.50 7.23
N CYS A 69 2.90 -23.58 7.95
CA CYS A 69 4.17 -23.02 7.53
C CYS A 69 5.16 -24.19 7.44
N ILE A 70 5.54 -24.58 6.23
CA ILE A 70 6.65 -25.53 6.02
C ILE A 70 7.96 -24.87 6.47
N TRP A 71 8.02 -23.54 6.40
CA TRP A 71 9.07 -22.74 6.99
C TRP A 71 8.84 -22.57 8.49
N ARG A 72 9.48 -23.42 9.30
CA ARG A 72 9.75 -23.11 10.71
C ARG A 72 10.40 -21.73 10.75
N ARG A 73 9.74 -20.74 11.36
CA ARG A 73 10.44 -19.50 11.74
C ARG A 73 11.62 -19.92 12.61
N HIS A 74 12.84 -19.63 12.19
CA HIS A 74 13.98 -19.71 13.10
C HIS A 74 13.67 -18.77 14.28
N PRO A 75 13.84 -19.22 15.54
CA PRO A 75 13.67 -18.34 16.69
C PRO A 75 14.68 -17.19 16.54
N VAL A 76 14.16 -15.97 16.42
CA VAL A 76 14.97 -14.76 16.50
C VAL A 76 15.45 -14.65 17.95
N PRO A 77 16.76 -14.59 18.23
CA PRO A 77 17.24 -14.42 19.58
C PRO A 77 16.73 -13.07 20.11
N SER A 78 16.08 -13.10 21.26
CA SER A 78 15.80 -11.89 22.02
C SER A 78 17.14 -11.28 22.41
N ILE A 79 17.51 -10.16 21.80
CA ILE A 79 18.54 -9.27 22.36
C ILE A 79 17.96 -8.74 23.66
N ARG A 80 18.50 -9.23 24.77
CA ARG A 80 18.39 -8.62 26.10
C ARG A 80 19.72 -7.92 26.36
#